data_AF-A0A2L0EJG6-F1
#
_entry.id   AF-A0A2L0EJG6-F1
#
_cell.length_a   1.000
_cell.length_b   1.000
_cell.length_c   1.000
_cell.angle_alpha   90.00
_cell.angle_beta   90.00
_cell.angle_gamma   90.00
#
_symmetry.space_group_name_H-M   'P 1'
#
loop_
_entity.id
_entity.type
_entity.pdbx_description
1 polymer ?
#
loop_
_entity_poly.entity_id
_entity_poly.type
_entity_poly.pdbx_seq_one_letter_code
_entity_poly.pdbx_strand_id
1 'polypeptide(L)'
;MDTIIAWAVGLMVTWAPPGLSLIKDAIETPEQGRARYQEIARAAAKVAYDPELKPLFGGPRGRAETMALLLAIASYESGFRRDVDLGLGKLARGSGTDSCLLQIRVGAGKTPEGWTHEDLVSDREKCFRAGLRLIRGSFGACRKQDPRDRLSAYTRGRCIVNDRLSRARIGRAQRVARSPMTDAEVLASAQKPAPVAPPSAPAPAGAGNDS
;
A
#
# COMPACT_ATOMS: atom_id res chain seq x y z
N MET A 1 -13.27 -5.98 -6.38
CA MET A 1 -12.16 -5.44 -5.56
C MET A 1 -11.46 -6.55 -4.78
N ASP A 2 -12.18 -7.48 -4.12
CA ASP A 2 -11.57 -8.50 -3.26
C ASP A 2 -10.52 -9.39 -3.93
N THR A 3 -10.70 -9.76 -5.21
CA THR A 3 -9.70 -10.54 -5.97
C THR A 3 -8.36 -9.80 -6.10
N ILE A 4 -8.38 -8.47 -6.26
CA ILE A 4 -7.15 -7.65 -6.29
C ILE A 4 -6.51 -7.57 -4.91
N ILE A 5 -7.31 -7.44 -3.86
CA ILE A 5 -6.79 -7.45 -2.49
C ILE A 5 -6.14 -8.79 -2.18
N ALA A 6 -6.78 -9.91 -2.53
CA ALA A 6 -6.23 -11.24 -2.34
C ALA A 6 -4.92 -11.46 -3.13
N TRP A 7 -4.88 -11.01 -4.38
CA TRP A 7 -3.65 -11.04 -5.19
C TRP A 7 -2.53 -10.24 -4.53
N ALA A 8 -2.80 -9.01 -4.10
CA ALA A 8 -1.84 -8.14 -3.44
C ALA A 8 -1.32 -8.72 -2.12
N VAL A 9 -2.21 -9.25 -1.27
CA VAL A 9 -1.82 -9.97 -0.05
C VAL A 9 -0.94 -11.17 -0.37
N GLY A 10 -1.25 -11.90 -1.45
CA GLY A 10 -0.39 -12.97 -1.96
C GLY A 10 1.05 -12.49 -2.22
N LEU A 11 1.20 -11.36 -2.92
CA LEU A 11 2.52 -10.76 -3.16
C LEU A 11 3.23 -10.42 -1.84
N MET A 12 2.51 -9.77 -0.91
CA MET A 12 3.08 -9.36 0.37
C MET A 12 3.57 -10.56 1.18
N VAL A 13 2.76 -11.61 1.31
CA VAL A 13 3.12 -12.84 2.02
C VAL A 13 4.32 -13.53 1.37
N THR A 14 4.41 -13.55 0.03
CA THR A 14 5.58 -14.09 -0.67
C THR A 14 6.86 -13.30 -0.39
N TRP A 15 6.78 -11.98 -0.22
CA TRP A 15 7.95 -11.14 0.00
C TRP A 15 8.38 -11.02 1.46
N ALA A 16 7.41 -11.06 2.38
CA ALA A 16 7.62 -10.95 3.82
C ALA A 16 6.49 -11.72 4.53
N PRO A 17 6.72 -12.98 4.94
CA PRO A 17 5.73 -13.73 5.69
C PRO A 17 5.42 -13.03 7.04
N PRO A 18 4.14 -12.90 7.43
CA PRO A 18 3.77 -12.27 8.70
C PRO A 18 4.21 -13.10 9.91
N GLY A 19 4.46 -12.42 11.04
CA GLY A 19 4.78 -13.06 12.33
C GLY A 19 6.23 -13.49 12.52
N LEU A 20 7.15 -13.06 11.65
CA LEU A 20 8.59 -13.41 11.72
C LEU A 20 9.48 -12.35 12.41
N SER A 21 8.92 -11.28 12.93
CA SER A 21 9.72 -10.18 13.50
C SER A 21 10.25 -10.52 14.89
N LEU A 22 11.49 -10.12 15.17
CA LEU A 22 12.10 -10.17 16.51
C LEU A 22 12.02 -8.83 17.26
N ILE A 23 11.51 -7.78 16.60
CA ILE A 23 11.35 -6.45 17.22
C ILE A 23 10.08 -6.48 18.07
N LYS A 24 10.21 -6.19 19.37
CA LYS A 24 9.12 -6.26 20.35
C LYS A 24 7.80 -5.65 19.86
N ASP A 25 7.84 -4.41 19.36
CA ASP A 25 6.64 -3.69 18.92
C ASP A 25 6.09 -4.17 17.57
N ALA A 26 6.85 -5.00 16.86
CA ALA A 26 6.50 -5.58 15.57
C ALA A 26 6.02 -7.04 15.65
N ILE A 27 6.07 -7.66 16.84
CA ILE A 27 5.59 -9.03 17.05
C ILE A 27 4.06 -9.04 16.90
N GLU A 28 3.58 -9.97 16.09
CA GLU A 28 2.18 -10.30 15.88
C GLU A 28 2.10 -11.77 15.45
N THR A 29 0.94 -12.41 15.60
CA THR A 29 0.77 -13.77 15.05
C THR A 29 0.69 -13.74 13.52
N PRO A 30 0.96 -14.86 12.81
CA PRO A 30 0.78 -14.93 11.37
C PRO A 30 -0.64 -14.53 10.91
N GLU A 31 -1.66 -14.85 11.69
CA GLU A 31 -3.08 -14.52 11.41
C GLU A 31 -3.32 -13.02 11.56
N GLN A 32 -2.84 -12.42 12.66
CA GLN A 32 -2.92 -10.97 12.88
C GLN A 32 -2.20 -10.20 11.77
N GLY A 33 -1.00 -10.64 11.40
CA GLY A 33 -0.24 -10.01 10.32
C GLY A 33 -0.90 -10.18 8.95
N ARG A 34 -1.52 -11.34 8.68
CA ARG A 34 -2.29 -11.54 7.44
C ARG A 34 -3.53 -10.63 7.39
N ALA A 35 -4.25 -10.46 8.49
CA ALA A 35 -5.36 -9.51 8.56
C ALA A 35 -4.88 -8.07 8.33
N ARG A 36 -3.77 -7.67 8.96
CA ARG A 36 -3.16 -6.35 8.73
C ARG A 36 -2.68 -6.16 7.29
N TYR A 37 -2.16 -7.20 6.65
CA TYR A 37 -1.79 -7.16 5.24
C TYR A 37 -3.00 -6.92 4.32
N GLN A 38 -4.18 -7.44 4.67
CA GLN A 38 -5.41 -7.12 3.94
C GLN A 38 -5.72 -5.62 4.03
N GLU A 39 -5.58 -5.01 5.21
CA GLU A 39 -5.80 -3.56 5.38
C GLU A 39 -4.79 -2.71 4.60
N ILE A 40 -3.52 -3.11 4.60
CA ILE A 40 -2.47 -2.48 3.78
C ILE A 40 -2.81 -2.60 2.29
N ALA A 41 -3.19 -3.80 1.83
CA ALA A 41 -3.57 -4.03 0.45
C ALA A 41 -4.81 -3.23 0.05
N ARG A 42 -5.81 -3.11 0.93
CA ARG A 42 -7.00 -2.25 0.71
C ARG A 42 -6.60 -0.79 0.54
N ALA A 43 -5.75 -0.25 1.41
CA ALA A 43 -5.26 1.12 1.30
C ALA A 43 -4.45 1.34 0.01
N ALA A 44 -3.53 0.44 -0.32
CA ALA A 44 -2.76 0.50 -1.57
C ALA A 44 -3.66 0.43 -2.81
N ALA A 45 -4.70 -0.41 -2.79
CA ALA A 45 -5.66 -0.53 -3.88
C ALA A 45 -6.49 0.75 -4.04
N LYS A 46 -7.00 1.33 -2.93
CA LYS A 46 -7.74 2.60 -2.98
C LYS A 46 -6.92 3.70 -3.64
N VAL A 47 -5.62 3.80 -3.33
CA VAL A 47 -4.73 4.79 -3.97
C VAL A 47 -4.43 4.45 -5.42
N ALA A 48 -4.07 3.19 -5.73
CA ALA A 48 -3.73 2.80 -7.09
C ALA A 48 -4.92 2.87 -8.06
N TYR A 49 -6.14 2.66 -7.56
CA TYR A 49 -7.39 2.68 -8.33
C TYR A 49 -8.20 3.97 -8.19
N ASP A 50 -7.68 4.98 -7.48
CA ASP A 50 -8.31 6.30 -7.43
C ASP A 50 -8.42 6.90 -8.85
N PRO A 51 -9.62 7.20 -9.36
CA PRO A 51 -9.81 7.78 -10.69
C PRO A 51 -9.12 9.14 -10.84
N GLU A 52 -8.99 9.91 -9.76
CA GLU A 52 -8.35 11.23 -9.74
C GLU A 52 -6.81 11.13 -9.79
N LEU A 53 -6.25 9.96 -9.49
CA LEU A 53 -4.82 9.71 -9.56
C LEU A 53 -4.47 9.01 -10.88
N LYS A 54 -3.58 9.65 -11.65
CA LYS A 54 -2.99 9.02 -12.83
C LYS A 54 -2.06 7.87 -12.39
N PRO A 55 -2.23 6.64 -12.91
CA PRO A 55 -1.29 5.55 -12.62
C PRO A 55 0.12 5.88 -13.11
N LEU A 56 1.10 5.19 -12.55
CA LEU A 56 2.50 5.33 -12.95
C LEU A 56 2.78 4.63 -14.27
N PHE A 57 2.13 3.48 -14.48
CA PHE A 57 2.23 2.67 -15.69
C PHE A 57 0.96 2.78 -16.53
N GLY A 58 1.09 2.54 -17.83
CA GLY A 58 -0.02 2.53 -18.79
C GLY A 58 -0.54 1.11 -19.08
N GLY A 59 -1.48 1.03 -20.02
CA GLY A 59 -2.04 -0.24 -20.49
C GLY A 59 -3.15 -0.81 -19.60
N PRO A 60 -3.73 -1.98 -19.97
CA PRO A 60 -4.92 -2.54 -19.31
C PRO A 60 -4.75 -2.93 -17.84
N ARG A 61 -3.54 -2.88 -17.28
CA ARG A 61 -3.21 -3.24 -15.89
C ARG A 61 -2.26 -2.23 -15.25
N GLY A 62 -2.17 -1.02 -15.80
CA GLY A 62 -1.23 0.01 -15.33
C GLY A 62 -1.45 0.41 -13.86
N ARG A 63 -2.71 0.39 -13.37
CA ARG A 63 -3.03 0.62 -11.96
C ARG A 63 -2.60 -0.57 -11.09
N ALA A 64 -2.86 -1.80 -11.53
CA ALA A 64 -2.36 -3.00 -10.84
C ALA A 64 -0.82 -3.01 -10.75
N GLU A 65 -0.12 -2.65 -11.82
CA GLU A 65 1.34 -2.53 -11.84
C GLU A 65 1.83 -1.40 -10.92
N THR A 66 1.09 -0.29 -10.86
CA THR A 66 1.37 0.81 -9.92
C THR A 66 1.23 0.33 -8.47
N MET A 67 0.17 -0.42 -8.17
CA MET A 67 -0.05 -1.04 -6.86
C MET A 67 1.08 -2.02 -6.50
N ALA A 68 1.48 -2.90 -7.44
CA ALA A 68 2.59 -3.82 -7.23
C ALA A 68 3.90 -3.08 -6.93
N LEU A 69 4.17 -1.95 -7.60
CA LEU A 69 5.34 -1.14 -7.30
C LEU A 69 5.27 -0.50 -5.91
N LEU A 70 4.12 0.06 -5.51
CA LEU A 70 3.93 0.63 -4.17
C LEU A 70 4.22 -0.42 -3.09
N LEU A 71 3.66 -1.63 -3.24
CA LEU A 71 3.89 -2.72 -2.31
C LEU A 71 5.33 -3.24 -2.36
N ALA A 72 5.94 -3.33 -3.54
CA ALA A 72 7.33 -3.71 -3.67
C ALA A 72 8.24 -2.72 -2.93
N ILE A 73 8.01 -1.42 -3.06
CA ILE A 73 8.75 -0.39 -2.30
C ILE A 73 8.51 -0.60 -0.81
N ALA A 74 7.25 -0.67 -0.36
CA ALA A 74 6.94 -0.88 1.05
C ALA A 74 7.62 -2.11 1.64
N SER A 75 7.74 -3.21 0.88
CA SER A 75 8.45 -4.41 1.31
C SER A 75 9.96 -4.20 1.51
N TYR A 76 10.61 -3.35 0.69
CA TYR A 76 12.02 -3.00 0.87
C TYR A 76 12.25 -1.98 1.99
N GLU A 77 11.31 -1.05 2.14
CA GLU A 77 11.46 0.05 3.11
C GLU A 77 11.11 -0.39 4.54
N SER A 78 10.11 -1.27 4.71
CA SER A 78 9.59 -1.63 6.03
C SER A 78 9.49 -3.13 6.29
N GLY A 79 9.62 -3.98 5.27
CA GLY A 79 9.25 -5.40 5.37
C GLY A 79 7.79 -5.61 5.80
N PHE A 80 6.94 -4.59 5.63
CA PHE A 80 5.59 -4.49 6.19
C PHE A 80 5.53 -4.72 7.70
N ARG A 81 6.60 -4.45 8.45
CA ARG A 81 6.62 -4.64 9.90
C ARG A 81 5.49 -3.85 10.58
N ARG A 82 4.86 -4.47 11.58
CA ARG A 82 3.75 -3.88 12.33
C ARG A 82 4.14 -2.56 13.01
N ASP A 83 5.33 -2.49 13.58
CA ASP A 83 5.79 -1.27 14.26
C ASP A 83 5.96 -0.09 13.29
N VAL A 84 6.48 -0.34 12.09
CA VAL A 84 6.61 0.69 11.04
C VAL A 84 5.24 1.13 10.50
N ASP A 85 4.34 0.16 10.28
CA ASP A 85 2.98 0.40 9.81
C ASP A 85 2.18 1.27 10.79
N LEU A 86 2.31 0.99 12.08
CA LEU A 86 1.52 1.63 13.15
C LEU A 86 2.28 2.74 13.88
N GLY A 87 3.53 3.05 13.49
CA GLY A 87 4.34 4.09 14.13
C GLY A 87 4.74 3.77 15.58
N LEU A 88 4.95 2.50 15.91
CA LEU A 88 5.22 2.04 17.28
C LEU A 88 6.71 1.98 17.59
N GLY A 89 7.11 2.60 18.70
CA GLY A 89 8.48 2.53 19.17
C GLY A 89 9.49 3.29 18.31
N LYS A 90 10.76 3.28 18.75
CA LYS A 90 11.82 4.08 18.12
C LYS A 90 12.26 3.55 16.75
N LEU A 91 12.08 2.25 16.51
CA LEU A 91 12.53 1.58 15.29
C LEU A 91 11.56 1.74 14.11
N ALA A 92 10.39 2.34 14.32
CA ALA A 92 9.39 2.56 13.28
C ALA A 92 9.80 3.65 12.26
N ARG A 93 10.69 4.58 12.64
CA ARG A 93 11.01 5.79 11.87
C ARG A 93 12.34 5.75 11.11
N GLY A 94 12.90 4.56 10.87
CA GLY A 94 14.18 4.41 10.19
C GLY A 94 15.30 5.21 10.89
N SER A 95 15.76 6.29 10.25
CA SER A 95 16.75 7.22 10.79
C SER A 95 16.19 8.23 11.82
N GLY A 96 14.89 8.14 12.15
CA GLY A 96 14.13 9.11 12.94
C GLY A 96 13.39 10.14 12.10
N THR A 97 13.72 10.26 10.81
CA THR A 97 13.15 11.27 9.89
C THR A 97 12.14 10.70 8.89
N ASP A 98 12.03 9.37 8.84
CA ASP A 98 11.25 8.64 7.87
C ASP A 98 9.93 8.15 8.49
N SER A 99 8.89 7.95 7.68
CA SER A 99 7.52 7.67 8.15
C SER A 99 6.85 6.59 7.34
N CYS A 100 5.98 5.83 8.01
CA CYS A 100 5.08 4.83 7.43
C CYS A 100 5.78 3.73 6.61
N LEU A 101 4.98 2.87 5.99
CA LEU A 101 5.43 1.70 5.23
C LEU A 101 6.37 2.02 4.05
N LEU A 102 6.27 3.24 3.50
CA LEU A 102 7.10 3.71 2.39
C LEU A 102 8.34 4.50 2.84
N GLN A 103 8.56 4.66 4.15
CA GLN A 103 9.69 5.41 4.73
C GLN A 103 9.84 6.80 4.10
N ILE A 104 8.74 7.55 4.06
CA ILE A 104 8.71 8.90 3.51
C ILE A 104 9.44 9.84 4.47
N ARG A 105 10.48 10.52 3.96
CA ARG A 105 11.23 11.52 4.72
C ARG A 105 10.38 12.77 4.97
N VAL A 106 9.98 12.97 6.22
CA VAL A 106 9.20 14.12 6.70
C VAL A 106 10.05 15.02 7.60
N GLY A 107 11.01 14.46 8.35
CA GLY A 107 11.89 15.22 9.23
C GLY A 107 11.14 15.90 10.39
N ALA A 108 11.34 17.20 10.58
CA ALA A 108 10.57 17.99 11.55
C ALA A 108 9.34 18.69 10.93
N GLY A 109 9.09 18.45 9.64
CA GLY A 109 8.11 19.18 8.85
C GLY A 109 6.85 18.38 8.56
N LYS A 110 6.32 18.61 7.36
CA LYS A 110 5.13 17.96 6.81
C LYS A 110 5.43 17.54 5.37
N THR A 111 4.68 16.57 4.85
CA THR A 111 4.66 16.33 3.41
C THR A 111 4.08 17.58 2.69
N PRO A 112 4.25 17.71 1.37
CA PRO A 112 3.66 18.82 0.62
C PRO A 112 2.12 18.86 0.64
N GLU A 113 1.47 17.73 0.97
CA GLU A 113 0.04 17.63 1.26
C GLU A 113 -0.33 18.15 2.66
N GLY A 114 0.65 18.50 3.49
CA GLY A 114 0.45 19.00 4.85
C GLY A 114 0.38 17.91 5.93
N TRP A 115 0.79 16.67 5.63
CA TRP A 115 0.71 15.54 6.56
C TRP A 115 1.96 15.39 7.42
N THR A 116 1.74 15.18 8.71
CA THR A 116 2.76 14.90 9.73
C THR A 116 3.17 13.43 9.75
N HIS A 117 4.10 13.06 10.62
CA HIS A 117 4.42 11.65 10.87
C HIS A 117 3.19 10.87 11.34
N GLU A 118 2.45 11.46 12.27
CA GLU A 118 1.27 10.90 12.91
C GLU A 118 0.15 10.68 11.89
N ASP A 119 -0.06 11.64 10.99
CA ASP A 119 -0.99 11.49 9.85
C ASP A 119 -0.67 10.28 8.98
N LEU A 120 0.62 10.06 8.66
CA LEU A 120 1.03 8.99 7.72
C LEU A 120 0.96 7.59 8.33
N VAL A 121 1.13 7.44 9.65
CA VAL A 121 1.04 6.13 10.32
C VAL A 121 -0.37 5.82 10.83
N SER A 122 -1.21 6.84 11.05
CA SER A 122 -2.62 6.66 11.39
C SER A 122 -3.50 6.37 10.18
N ASP A 123 -3.08 6.80 8.98
CA ASP A 123 -3.82 6.62 7.74
C ASP A 123 -2.91 6.08 6.61
N ARG A 124 -3.10 4.80 6.31
CA ARG A 124 -2.34 4.10 5.25
C ARG A 124 -2.58 4.70 3.88
N GLU A 125 -3.75 5.26 3.60
CA GLU A 125 -4.02 5.91 2.31
C GLU A 125 -3.16 7.16 2.16
N LYS A 126 -3.00 7.97 3.21
CA LYS A 126 -2.06 9.11 3.20
C LYS A 126 -0.64 8.66 2.92
N CYS A 127 -0.17 7.59 3.58
CA CYS A 127 1.14 7.00 3.31
C CYS A 127 1.31 6.66 1.82
N PHE A 128 0.38 5.90 1.24
CA PHE A 128 0.47 5.49 -0.16
C PHE A 128 0.30 6.66 -1.14
N ARG A 129 -0.56 7.65 -0.85
CA ARG A 129 -0.72 8.86 -1.69
C ARG A 129 0.55 9.69 -1.73
N ALA A 130 1.12 10.01 -0.57
CA ALA A 130 2.36 10.79 -0.48
C ALA A 130 3.51 10.03 -1.16
N GLY A 131 3.59 8.72 -0.96
CA GLY A 131 4.57 7.87 -1.62
C GLY A 131 4.42 7.84 -3.14
N LEU A 132 3.20 7.64 -3.65
CA LEU A 132 2.93 7.66 -5.10
C LEU A 132 3.33 9.01 -5.72
N ARG A 133 3.04 10.13 -5.04
CA ARG A 133 3.47 11.46 -5.49
C ARG A 133 5.00 11.55 -5.61
N LEU A 134 5.74 11.09 -4.60
CA LEU A 134 7.21 11.09 -4.63
C LEU A 134 7.77 10.19 -5.73
N ILE A 135 7.19 9.00 -5.92
CA ILE A 135 7.56 8.06 -6.98
C ILE A 135 7.34 8.69 -8.36
N ARG A 136 6.18 9.34 -8.57
CA ARG A 136 5.89 10.07 -9.81
C ARG A 136 6.89 11.20 -10.03
N GLY A 137 7.25 11.94 -8.98
CA GLY A 137 8.31 12.96 -9.02
C GLY A 137 9.65 12.36 -9.47
N SER A 138 10.04 11.22 -8.90
CA SER A 138 11.25 10.49 -9.30
C SER A 138 11.21 10.06 -10.76
N PHE A 139 10.10 9.49 -11.22
CA PHE A 139 9.93 9.06 -12.62
C PHE A 139 10.00 10.23 -13.60
N GLY A 140 9.45 11.39 -13.22
CA GLY A 140 9.53 12.62 -14.00
C GLY A 140 10.94 13.18 -14.06
N ALA A 141 11.61 13.31 -12.91
CA ALA A 141 12.97 13.84 -12.81
C ALA A 141 13.98 12.96 -13.55
N CYS A 142 13.86 11.64 -13.42
CA CYS A 142 14.77 10.66 -14.01
C CYS A 142 14.28 10.11 -15.37
N ARG A 143 13.37 10.80 -16.06
CA ARG A 143 12.75 10.31 -17.31
C ARG A 143 13.72 9.91 -18.43
N LYS A 144 14.93 10.50 -18.45
CA LYS A 144 15.98 10.21 -19.44
C LYS A 144 16.73 8.90 -19.16
N GLN A 145 16.51 8.28 -18.01
CA GLN A 145 17.15 7.01 -17.64
C GLN A 145 16.33 5.81 -18.11
N ASP A 146 16.98 4.64 -18.09
CA ASP A 146 16.31 3.35 -18.22
C ASP A 146 15.11 3.28 -17.27
N PRO A 147 13.94 2.74 -17.70
CA PRO A 147 12.76 2.64 -16.86
C PRO A 147 13.02 2.04 -15.47
N ARG A 148 13.95 1.09 -15.34
CA ARG A 148 14.29 0.44 -14.08
C ARG A 148 15.19 1.27 -13.18
N ASP A 149 15.73 2.39 -13.66
CA ASP A 149 16.51 3.37 -12.90
C ASP A 149 15.69 4.59 -12.47
N ARG A 150 14.44 4.72 -12.94
CA ARG A 150 13.60 5.90 -12.72
C ARG A 150 13.15 6.13 -11.27
N LEU A 151 13.38 5.16 -10.38
CA LEU A 151 13.15 5.31 -8.94
C LEU A 151 14.39 5.85 -8.20
N SER A 152 15.50 6.14 -8.89
CA SER A 152 16.75 6.60 -8.27
C SER A 152 16.59 7.88 -7.44
N ALA A 153 15.80 8.86 -7.90
CA ALA A 153 15.59 10.07 -7.12
C ALA A 153 14.79 9.81 -5.84
N TYR A 154 13.87 8.85 -5.85
CA TYR A 154 13.18 8.38 -4.64
C TYR A 154 14.15 7.71 -3.66
N THR A 155 14.99 6.78 -4.14
CA THR A 155 15.87 5.96 -3.28
C THR A 155 17.17 6.67 -2.85
N ARG A 156 17.68 7.59 -3.67
CA ARG A 156 19.00 8.22 -3.51
C ARG A 156 18.96 9.75 -3.46
N GLY A 157 17.81 10.38 -3.74
CA GLY A 157 17.70 11.84 -3.86
C GLY A 157 18.28 12.41 -5.16
N ARG A 158 18.76 11.58 -6.09
CA ARG A 158 19.31 11.98 -7.39
C ARG A 158 19.19 10.87 -8.43
N CYS A 159 19.20 11.22 -9.72
CA CYS A 159 19.13 10.25 -10.80
C CYS A 159 20.47 9.53 -10.98
N ILE A 160 20.49 8.19 -10.90
CA ILE A 160 21.69 7.35 -11.00
C ILE A 160 21.50 6.32 -12.12
N VAL A 161 22.46 6.23 -13.03
CA VAL A 161 22.45 5.20 -14.09
C VAL A 161 22.83 3.85 -13.47
N ASN A 162 22.13 2.78 -13.84
CA ASN A 162 22.31 1.44 -13.28
C ASN A 162 22.11 1.39 -11.75
N ASP A 163 21.14 2.13 -11.21
CA ASP A 163 20.88 2.17 -9.77
C ASP A 163 20.36 0.83 -9.26
N ARG A 164 21.18 0.15 -8.46
CA ARG A 164 20.82 -1.14 -7.86
C ARG A 164 19.58 -1.03 -6.98
N LEU A 165 19.38 0.08 -6.27
CA LEU A 165 18.22 0.24 -5.35
C LEU A 165 16.91 0.41 -6.12
N SER A 166 16.90 1.26 -7.14
CA SER A 166 15.78 1.41 -8.07
C SER A 166 15.44 0.10 -8.77
N ARG A 167 16.45 -0.55 -9.37
CA ARG A 167 16.27 -1.80 -10.13
C ARG A 167 15.77 -2.95 -9.27
N ALA A 168 16.15 -3.01 -8.00
CA ALA A 168 15.69 -4.03 -7.06
C ALA A 168 14.19 -3.89 -6.75
N ARG A 169 13.71 -2.66 -6.54
CA ARG A 169 12.30 -2.34 -6.25
C ARG A 169 11.41 -2.54 -7.48
N ILE A 170 11.79 -1.94 -8.62
CA ILE A 170 11.06 -2.09 -9.89
C ILE A 170 11.10 -3.55 -10.35
N GLY A 171 12.26 -4.20 -10.28
CA GLY A 171 12.40 -5.60 -10.67
C GLY A 171 11.57 -6.55 -9.80
N ARG A 172 11.40 -6.26 -8.49
CA ARG A 172 10.48 -7.03 -7.63
C ARG A 172 9.04 -6.89 -8.10
N ALA A 173 8.59 -5.67 -8.39
CA ALA A 173 7.24 -5.41 -8.90
C ALA A 173 6.99 -6.05 -10.28
N GLN A 174 8.00 -6.13 -11.15
CA GLN A 174 7.87 -6.69 -12.50
C GLN A 174 7.87 -8.22 -12.56
N ARG A 175 8.39 -8.90 -11.53
CA ARG A 175 8.49 -10.37 -11.48
C ARG A 175 7.29 -11.06 -10.84
N VAL A 176 6.28 -10.30 -10.42
CA VAL A 176 5.08 -10.87 -9.80
C VAL A 176 4.20 -11.60 -10.81
N ALA A 177 3.40 -12.54 -10.32
CA ALA A 177 2.30 -13.06 -11.10
C ALA A 177 1.41 -11.92 -11.58
N ARG A 178 1.04 -11.96 -12.86
CA ARG A 178 0.19 -10.94 -13.48
C ARG A 178 -1.10 -10.76 -12.67
N SER A 179 -1.56 -9.52 -12.55
CA SER A 179 -2.86 -9.24 -11.92
C SER A 179 -3.97 -10.06 -12.58
N PRO A 180 -4.81 -10.75 -11.79
CA PRO A 180 -5.90 -11.59 -12.29
C PRO A 180 -6.99 -10.77 -13.00
N MET A 181 -7.03 -9.45 -12.78
CA MET A 181 -8.00 -8.54 -13.37
C MET A 181 -7.30 -7.39 -14.11
N THR A 182 -7.92 -6.91 -15.17
CA THR A 182 -7.65 -5.62 -15.82
C THR A 182 -8.17 -4.47 -14.97
N ASP A 183 -7.66 -3.27 -15.23
CA ASP A 183 -8.08 -2.08 -14.48
C ASP A 183 -9.56 -1.76 -14.68
N ALA A 184 -10.09 -1.99 -15.89
CA ALA A 184 -11.50 -1.80 -16.20
C ALA A 184 -12.40 -2.77 -15.40
N GLU A 185 -12.03 -4.05 -15.30
CA GLU A 185 -12.78 -5.04 -14.52
C GLU A 185 -12.78 -4.69 -13.03
N VAL A 186 -11.65 -4.20 -12.50
CA VAL A 186 -11.56 -3.80 -11.09
C VAL A 186 -12.46 -2.60 -10.80
N LEU A 187 -12.39 -1.56 -11.62
CA LEU A 187 -13.20 -0.35 -11.46
C LEU A 187 -14.70 -0.66 -11.61
N ALA A 188 -15.08 -1.50 -12.58
CA ALA A 188 -16.46 -1.95 -12.74
C ALA A 188 -16.94 -2.74 -11.49
N SER A 189 -16.08 -3.59 -10.92
CA SER A 189 -16.42 -4.35 -9.71
C SER A 189 -16.57 -3.47 -8.46
N ALA A 190 -15.94 -2.29 -8.43
CA ALA A 190 -16.01 -1.36 -7.29
C ALA A 190 -17.28 -0.50 -7.31
N GLN A 191 -17.87 -0.30 -8.49
CA GLN A 191 -19.09 0.49 -8.68
C GLN A 191 -20.37 -0.33 -8.45
N LYS A 192 -20.28 -1.66 -8.36
CA LYS A 192 -21.44 -2.51 -8.11
C LYS A 192 -21.94 -2.25 -6.69
N PRO A 193 -23.21 -1.79 -6.51
CA PRO A 193 -23.77 -1.58 -5.17
C PRO A 193 -23.67 -2.87 -4.37
N ALA A 194 -23.39 -2.75 -3.07
CA ALA A 194 -23.54 -3.90 -2.17
C ALA A 194 -24.96 -4.45 -2.32
N PRO A 195 -25.15 -5.78 -2.37
CA PRO A 195 -26.50 -6.35 -2.39
C PRO A 195 -27.29 -5.78 -1.21
N VAL A 196 -28.44 -5.18 -1.52
CA VAL A 196 -29.37 -4.64 -0.51
C VAL A 196 -29.65 -5.77 0.48
N ALA A 197 -29.36 -5.54 1.76
CA ALA A 197 -29.65 -6.52 2.80
C ALA A 197 -31.14 -6.89 2.72
N PRO A 198 -31.49 -8.18 2.80
CA PRO A 198 -32.90 -8.57 2.83
C PRO A 198 -33.60 -7.82 3.98
N PRO A 199 -34.85 -7.38 3.77
CA PRO A 199 -35.60 -6.68 4.81
C PRO A 199 -35.61 -7.54 6.07
N SER A 200 -35.28 -6.91 7.20
CA SER A 200 -35.29 -7.57 8.51
C SER A 200 -36.64 -8.22 8.73
N ALA A 201 -36.64 -9.51 9.08
CA ALA A 201 -37.87 -10.22 9.41
C ALA A 201 -38.65 -9.44 10.48
N PRO A 202 -39.99 -9.32 10.36
CA PRO A 202 -40.79 -8.62 11.35
C PRO A 202 -40.56 -9.25 12.73
N ALA A 203 -40.39 -8.38 13.73
CA ALA A 203 -40.22 -8.80 15.12
C ALA A 203 -41.39 -9.71 15.55
N PRO A 204 -41.13 -10.80 16.29
CA PRO A 204 -42.19 -11.64 16.81
C PRO A 204 -43.13 -10.80 17.69
N ALA A 205 -44.43 -10.87 17.40
CA ALA A 205 -45.46 -10.22 18.20
C ALA A 205 -45.35 -10.71 19.65
N GLY A 206 -45.19 -9.76 20.57
CA GLY A 206 -45.07 -10.05 22.00
C GLY A 206 -46.28 -10.85 22.48
N ALA A 207 -46.00 -11.96 23.17
CA ALA A 207 -47.01 -12.68 23.93
C ALA A 207 -47.56 -11.73 25.00
N GLY A 208 -48.87 -11.45 24.92
CA GLY A 208 -49.60 -10.74 25.97
C GLY A 208 -49.58 -11.56 27.25
N ASN A 209 -49.24 -10.90 28.35
CA ASN A 209 -49.48 -11.41 29.69
C ASN A 209 -50.96 -11.17 30.02
N ASP A 210 -51.75 -12.24 30.06
CA ASP A 210 -53.01 -12.23 30.78
C ASP A 210 -52.76 -12.63 32.24
N SER A 211 -53.38 -11.87 33.14
CA SER A 211 -53.30 -11.96 34.61
C SER A 211 -54.18 -13.06 35.19
#